data_AF-A0A2T2ULY3-F1
#
_entry.id   AF-A0A2T2ULY3-F1
#
_cell.length_a   1.000
_cell.length_b   1.000
_cell.length_c   1.000
_cell.angle_alpha   90.00
_cell.angle_beta   90.00
_cell.angle_gamma   90.00
#
_symmetry.space_group_name_H-M   'P 1'
#
loop_
_entity.id
_entity.type
_entity.pdbx_description
1 polymer ?
#
loop_
_entity_poly.entity_id
_entity_poly.type
_entity_poly.pdbx_seq_one_letter_code
_entity_poly.pdbx_strand_id
1 'polypeptide(L)'
;PVVRGLRRGTVLYYMPDEDQGPRDSVFAPFFGQPKATLKTVGRLAERSGAAVLPMYVYYKPEERVYEAIVEEPLADFPSGDPVADATRVNAAMEQCIRKRPEAYLWSFRLFRHRPGGTLRRYPTYDRRTRARRRRRRKRRQSATR
;
A
#
# COMPACT_ATOMS: atom_id res chain seq x y z
N PRO A 1 4.33 -23.78 3.65
CA PRO A 1 2.87 -23.84 3.95
C PRO A 1 2.02 -23.12 2.89
N VAL A 2 2.21 -21.81 2.67
CA VAL A 2 1.40 -21.00 1.75
C VAL A 2 1.44 -21.50 0.29
N VAL A 3 2.63 -21.59 -0.32
CA VAL A 3 2.77 -22.05 -1.72
C VAL A 3 2.19 -23.46 -1.94
N ARG A 4 2.40 -24.38 -0.98
CA ARG A 4 1.83 -25.74 -1.05
C ARG A 4 0.30 -25.70 -0.98
N GLY A 5 -0.28 -24.80 -0.17
CA GLY A 5 -1.73 -24.60 -0.12
C GLY A 5 -2.29 -24.06 -1.42
N LEU A 6 -1.67 -23.02 -1.98
CA LEU A 6 -2.05 -22.45 -3.27
C LEU A 6 -2.02 -23.49 -4.40
N ARG A 7 -0.97 -24.33 -4.47
CA ARG A 7 -0.88 -25.45 -5.42
C ARG A 7 -1.96 -26.52 -5.24
N ARG A 8 -2.64 -26.56 -4.09
CA ARG A 8 -3.75 -27.47 -3.77
C ARG A 8 -5.12 -26.80 -3.94
N GLY A 9 -5.18 -25.59 -4.48
CA GLY A 9 -6.43 -24.84 -4.68
C GLY A 9 -6.90 -24.05 -3.47
N THR A 10 -6.08 -23.88 -2.43
CA THR A 10 -6.42 -22.98 -1.31
C THR A 10 -6.37 -21.52 -1.77
N VAL A 11 -7.36 -20.73 -1.37
CA VAL A 11 -7.41 -19.29 -1.63
C VAL A 11 -6.55 -18.52 -0.61
N LEU A 12 -5.81 -17.52 -1.09
CA LEU A 12 -5.03 -16.60 -0.25
C LEU A 12 -5.52 -15.17 -0.48
N TYR A 13 -5.92 -14.48 0.59
CA TYR A 13 -6.08 -13.04 0.59
C TYR A 13 -4.76 -12.37 0.96
N TYR A 14 -4.29 -11.42 0.14
CA TYR A 14 -3.02 -10.71 0.36
C TYR A 14 -3.20 -9.21 0.14
N MET A 15 -2.69 -8.40 1.07
CA MET A 15 -2.82 -6.94 1.06
C MET A 15 -1.44 -6.31 0.83
N PRO A 16 -1.09 -5.91 -0.40
CA PRO A 16 0.27 -5.47 -0.77
C PRO A 16 0.47 -3.95 -0.70
N ASP A 17 -0.45 -3.22 -0.07
CA ASP A 17 -0.61 -1.78 -0.23
C ASP A 17 0.32 -0.94 0.65
N GLU A 18 0.80 -1.49 1.76
CA GLU A 18 1.77 -0.84 2.65
C GLU A 18 3.17 -0.68 2.01
N ASP A 19 3.83 0.44 2.33
CA ASP A 19 5.24 0.66 2.02
C ASP A 19 6.13 -0.01 3.09
N GLN A 20 6.63 -1.21 2.77
CA GLN A 20 7.55 -2.00 3.60
C GLN A 20 9.04 -1.73 3.32
N GLY A 21 9.34 -0.74 2.47
CA GLY A 21 10.70 -0.37 2.11
C GLY A 21 11.35 -1.22 1.02
N PRO A 22 12.59 -0.88 0.63
CA PRO A 22 13.18 -1.31 -0.64
C PRO A 22 13.73 -2.75 -0.63
N ARG A 23 13.88 -3.39 0.55
CA ARG A 23 14.47 -4.73 0.65
C ARG A 23 13.69 -5.77 -0.16
N ASP A 24 12.37 -5.79 0.03
CA ASP A 24 11.46 -6.76 -0.60
C ASP A 24 10.56 -6.16 -1.68
N SER A 25 10.81 -4.90 -2.02
CA SER A 25 10.02 -4.15 -2.99
C SER A 25 10.84 -3.84 -4.24
N VAL A 26 10.12 -3.44 -5.29
CA VAL A 26 10.67 -2.66 -6.41
C VAL A 26 9.96 -1.31 -6.45
N PHE A 27 10.59 -0.32 -7.07
CA PHE A 27 9.93 0.95 -7.32
C PHE A 27 9.15 0.86 -8.62
N ALA A 28 7.81 0.88 -8.51
CA ALA A 28 6.90 0.85 -9.65
C ALA A 28 5.97 2.09 -9.61
N PRO A 29 5.43 2.54 -10.75
CA PRO A 29 4.49 3.65 -10.79
C PRO A 29 3.23 3.37 -9.97
N PHE A 30 2.80 4.34 -9.17
CA PHE A 30 1.52 4.37 -8.45
C PHE A 30 1.04 5.83 -8.37
N PHE A 31 -0.07 6.15 -9.04
CA PHE A 31 -0.58 7.50 -9.29
C PHE A 31 0.50 8.45 -9.82
N GLY A 32 1.27 7.99 -10.80
CA GLY A 32 2.35 8.76 -11.43
C GLY A 32 3.58 8.99 -10.53
N GLN A 33 3.68 8.30 -9.40
CA GLN A 33 4.80 8.43 -8.46
C GLN A 33 5.46 7.07 -8.21
N PRO A 34 6.79 7.00 -8.04
CA PRO A 34 7.44 5.75 -7.70
C PRO A 34 7.03 5.33 -6.28
N LYS A 35 6.39 4.16 -6.16
CA LYS A 35 6.02 3.51 -4.90
C LYS A 35 6.89 2.27 -4.70
N ALA A 36 7.35 2.05 -3.47
CA ALA A 36 7.94 0.76 -3.10
C ALA A 36 6.81 -0.28 -2.99
N THR A 37 6.70 -1.12 -4.02
CA THR A 37 5.67 -2.17 -4.12
C THR A 37 6.29 -3.54 -3.96
N LEU A 38 5.68 -4.37 -3.11
CA LEU A 38 6.17 -5.69 -2.76
C LEU A 38 6.22 -6.62 -3.98
N LYS A 39 7.35 -7.32 -4.14
CA LYS A 39 7.51 -8.39 -5.15
C LYS A 39 6.73 -9.66 -4.79
N THR A 40 6.14 -9.72 -3.61
CA THR A 40 5.59 -10.96 -3.02
C THR A 40 4.42 -11.52 -3.81
N VAL A 41 3.55 -10.67 -4.36
CA VAL A 41 2.40 -11.12 -5.16
C VAL A 41 2.87 -11.88 -6.41
N GLY A 42 3.78 -11.30 -7.18
CA GLY A 42 4.39 -11.96 -8.36
C GLY A 42 5.12 -13.25 -7.98
N ARG A 43 5.94 -13.22 -6.92
CA ARG A 43 6.67 -14.41 -6.43
C ARG A 43 5.73 -15.54 -5.97
N LEU A 44 4.58 -15.22 -5.37
CA LEU A 44 3.60 -16.21 -4.95
C LEU A 44 2.91 -16.82 -6.17
N ALA A 45 2.47 -15.99 -7.12
CA ALA A 45 1.85 -16.46 -8.35
C ALA A 45 2.80 -17.36 -9.14
N GLU A 46 4.05 -16.94 -9.33
CA GLU A 46 5.08 -17.67 -10.07
C GLU A 46 5.32 -19.06 -9.46
N ARG A 47 5.50 -19.12 -8.14
CA ARG A 47 5.83 -20.38 -7.46
C ARG A 47 4.64 -21.32 -7.33
N SER A 48 3.41 -20.80 -7.36
CA SER A 48 2.20 -21.59 -7.14
C SER A 48 1.42 -21.91 -8.41
N GLY A 49 1.59 -21.13 -9.47
CA GLY A 49 0.71 -21.15 -10.65
C GLY A 49 -0.68 -20.53 -10.39
N ALA A 50 -0.88 -19.85 -9.26
CA ALA A 50 -2.18 -19.28 -8.91
C ALA A 50 -2.47 -18.02 -9.75
N ALA A 51 -3.72 -17.91 -10.20
CA ALA A 51 -4.27 -16.66 -10.72
C ALA A 51 -4.32 -15.61 -9.61
N VAL A 52 -4.09 -14.34 -9.97
CA VAL A 52 -4.17 -13.20 -9.05
C VAL A 52 -5.36 -12.34 -9.44
N LEU A 53 -6.35 -12.27 -8.57
CA LEU A 53 -7.57 -11.49 -8.77
C LEU A 53 -7.52 -10.25 -7.88
N PRO A 54 -7.59 -9.04 -8.44
CA PRO A 54 -7.77 -7.82 -7.65
C PRO A 54 -9.10 -7.86 -6.90
N MET A 55 -9.07 -7.49 -5.62
CA MET A 55 -10.26 -7.44 -4.78
C MET A 55 -10.25 -6.17 -3.95
N TYR A 56 -11.43 -5.57 -3.77
CA TYR A 56 -11.62 -4.41 -2.91
C TYR A 56 -13.00 -4.48 -2.26
N VAL A 57 -13.09 -3.88 -1.07
CA VAL A 57 -14.30 -3.87 -0.26
C VAL A 57 -14.58 -2.43 0.14
N TYR A 58 -15.82 -1.98 -0.04
CA TYR A 58 -16.26 -0.69 0.47
C TYR A 58 -17.57 -0.80 1.23
N TYR A 59 -17.75 0.12 2.17
CA TYR A 59 -18.98 0.26 2.92
C TYR A 59 -19.97 1.13 2.12
N LYS A 60 -21.21 0.65 1.97
CA LYS A 60 -22.35 1.39 1.43
C LYS A 60 -23.20 1.89 2.60
N PRO A 61 -23.05 3.16 3.03
CA PRO A 61 -23.69 3.65 4.25
C PRO A 61 -25.22 3.70 4.15
N GLU A 62 -25.78 3.99 2.98
CA GLU A 62 -27.22 4.05 2.73
C GLU A 62 -27.89 2.68 2.92
N GLU A 63 -27.23 1.64 2.42
CA GLU A 63 -27.71 0.25 2.49
C GLU A 63 -27.23 -0.47 3.77
N ARG A 64 -26.27 0.12 4.50
CA ARG A 64 -25.60 -0.44 5.68
C ARG A 64 -24.92 -1.79 5.42
N VAL A 65 -24.41 -2.01 4.22
CA VAL A 65 -23.72 -3.24 3.80
C VAL A 65 -22.29 -2.99 3.37
N TYR A 66 -21.49 -4.05 3.32
CA TYR A 66 -20.20 -4.06 2.62
C TYR A 66 -20.39 -4.68 1.24
N GLU A 67 -19.90 -4.01 0.21
CA GLU A 67 -19.80 -4.57 -1.14
C GLU A 67 -18.36 -5.01 -1.38
N ALA A 68 -18.19 -6.30 -1.66
CA ALA A 68 -16.91 -6.88 -2.04
C ALA A 68 -16.91 -7.15 -3.54
N ILE A 69 -15.93 -6.58 -4.23
CA ILE A 69 -15.77 -6.75 -5.66
C ILE A 69 -14.49 -7.52 -5.92
N VAL A 70 -14.62 -8.59 -6.70
CA VAL A 70 -13.52 -9.39 -7.23
C VAL A 70 -13.49 -9.14 -8.73
N GLU A 71 -12.37 -8.63 -9.22
CA GLU A 71 -12.15 -8.35 -10.63
C GLU A 71 -11.59 -9.59 -11.34
N GLU A 72 -11.58 -9.52 -12.67
CA GLU A 72 -10.93 -10.53 -13.50
C GLU A 72 -9.45 -10.73 -13.12
N PRO A 73 -8.90 -11.94 -13.33
CA PRO A 73 -7.48 -12.20 -13.12
C PRO A 73 -6.59 -11.20 -13.85
N LEU A 74 -5.48 -10.81 -13.23
CA LEU A 74 -4.47 -10.00 -13.89
C LEU A 74 -3.94 -10.72 -15.15
N ALA A 75 -4.13 -10.12 -16.31
CA ALA A 75 -3.61 -10.62 -17.58
C ALA A 75 -2.07 -10.59 -17.60
N ASP A 76 -1.47 -11.59 -18.26
CA ASP A 76 -0.02 -11.72 -18.43
C ASP A 76 0.77 -11.60 -17.11
N PHE A 77 0.24 -12.21 -16.05
CA PHE A 77 0.78 -12.17 -14.69
C PHE A 77 0.99 -13.57 -14.12
N PRO A 78 2.14 -13.86 -13.46
CA PRO A 78 3.33 -13.01 -13.38
C PRO A 78 4.09 -13.04 -14.72
N SER A 79 4.85 -11.99 -14.99
CA SER A 79 5.59 -11.83 -16.24
C SER A 79 7.07 -12.21 -16.17
N GLY A 80 7.58 -12.50 -14.97
CA GLY A 80 9.01 -12.75 -14.74
C GLY A 80 9.85 -11.48 -14.54
N ASP A 81 9.30 -10.30 -14.83
CA ASP A 81 9.87 -9.00 -14.45
C ASP A 81 9.15 -8.45 -13.19
N PRO A 82 9.84 -8.37 -12.04
CA PRO A 82 9.24 -7.85 -10.82
C PRO A 82 8.72 -6.41 -10.94
N VAL A 83 9.32 -5.55 -11.76
CA VAL A 83 8.88 -4.16 -11.97
C VAL A 83 7.59 -4.14 -12.79
N ALA A 84 7.52 -4.92 -13.86
CA ALA A 84 6.30 -5.04 -14.66
C ALA A 84 5.14 -5.62 -13.81
N ASP A 85 5.40 -6.65 -13.01
CA ASP A 85 4.42 -7.25 -12.10
C ASP A 85 3.92 -6.25 -11.04
N ALA A 86 4.85 -5.55 -10.38
CA ALA A 86 4.49 -4.51 -9.42
C ALA A 86 3.70 -3.37 -10.06
N THR A 87 4.00 -3.02 -11.32
CA THR A 87 3.27 -2.01 -12.08
C THR A 87 1.83 -2.45 -12.37
N ARG A 88 1.63 -3.72 -12.77
CA ARG A 88 0.27 -4.28 -12.96
C ARG A 88 -0.54 -4.30 -11.68
N VAL A 89 0.06 -4.73 -10.57
CA VAL A 89 -0.58 -4.72 -9.24
C VAL A 89 -0.95 -3.28 -8.83
N ASN A 90 -0.05 -2.33 -9.01
CA ASN A 90 -0.32 -0.92 -8.72
C ASN A 90 -1.44 -0.36 -9.61
N ALA A 91 -1.43 -0.64 -10.92
CA ALA A 91 -2.47 -0.19 -11.84
C ALA A 91 -3.86 -0.73 -11.46
N ALA A 92 -3.95 -2.01 -11.08
CA ALA A 92 -5.19 -2.60 -10.58
C ALA A 92 -5.67 -1.91 -9.30
N MET A 93 -4.77 -1.67 -8.34
CA MET A 93 -5.11 -0.89 -7.13
C MET A 93 -5.57 0.53 -7.48
N GLU A 94 -4.91 1.23 -8.40
CA GLU A 94 -5.34 2.58 -8.82
C GLU A 94 -6.74 2.57 -9.41
N GLN A 95 -7.08 1.59 -10.26
CA GLN A 95 -8.43 1.44 -10.82
C GLN A 95 -9.47 1.27 -9.71
N CYS A 96 -9.18 0.42 -8.72
CA CYS A 96 -10.07 0.19 -7.57
C CYS A 96 -10.24 1.46 -6.73
N ILE A 97 -9.13 2.13 -6.41
CA ILE A 97 -9.12 3.37 -5.59
C ILE A 97 -9.86 4.49 -6.31
N ARG A 98 -9.72 4.64 -7.64
CA ARG A 98 -10.44 5.66 -8.41
C ARG A 98 -11.96 5.52 -8.34
N LYS A 99 -12.49 4.31 -8.12
CA LYS A 99 -13.95 4.09 -8.00
C LYS A 99 -14.52 4.74 -6.74
N ARG A 100 -13.79 4.68 -5.62
CA ARG A 100 -14.19 5.29 -4.32
C ARG A 100 -12.97 5.77 -3.53
N PRO A 101 -12.36 6.91 -3.91
CA PRO A 101 -11.14 7.38 -3.27
C PRO A 101 -11.29 7.58 -1.76
N GLU A 102 -12.43 8.07 -1.30
CA GLU A 102 -12.75 8.31 0.11
C GLU A 102 -12.74 7.06 0.99
N ALA A 103 -12.93 5.87 0.40
CA ALA A 103 -12.92 4.60 1.12
C ALA A 103 -11.50 4.07 1.39
N TYR A 104 -10.47 4.68 0.80
CA TYR A 104 -9.09 4.22 0.92
C TYR A 104 -8.39 4.74 2.18
N LEU A 105 -7.48 3.95 2.74
CA LEU A 105 -6.71 4.30 3.94
C LEU A 105 -5.57 5.30 3.62
N TRP A 106 -5.92 6.55 3.29
CA TRP A 106 -4.95 7.62 2.97
C TRP A 106 -4.01 8.02 4.13
N SER A 107 -4.26 7.50 5.34
CA SER A 107 -3.34 7.61 6.47
C SER A 107 -2.04 6.82 6.26
N PHE A 108 -2.04 5.83 5.35
CA PHE A 108 -0.85 5.11 4.96
C PHE A 108 0.19 6.01 4.30
N ARG A 109 1.45 5.79 4.69
CA ARG A 109 2.59 6.47 4.09
C ARG A 109 3.06 5.71 2.85
N LEU A 110 2.22 5.69 1.81
CA LEU A 110 2.43 4.94 0.56
C LEU A 110 3.74 5.28 -0.17
N PHE A 111 4.33 6.44 0.10
CA PHE A 111 5.56 6.93 -0.54
C PHE A 111 6.67 7.22 0.48
N ARG A 112 6.77 6.39 1.53
CA ARG A 112 7.69 6.61 2.65
C ARG A 112 9.14 6.46 2.17
N HIS A 113 9.39 5.42 1.39
CA HIS A 113 10.67 5.17 0.76
C HIS A 113 10.65 5.70 -0.67
N ARG A 114 11.79 6.23 -1.13
CA ARG A 114 11.95 6.74 -2.49
C ARG A 114 13.15 6.07 -3.17
N PRO A 115 13.17 6.07 -4.50
CA PRO A 115 14.38 5.76 -5.25
C PRO A 115 15.57 6.58 -4.72
N GLY A 116 16.74 5.95 -4.58
CA GLY A 116 17.94 6.60 -4.06
C GLY A 116 17.96 6.88 -2.55
N GLY A 117 17.00 6.35 -1.77
CA GLY A 117 17.06 6.37 -0.30
C GLY A 117 16.63 7.68 0.38
N THR A 118 16.11 8.65 -0.39
CA THR A 118 15.60 9.90 0.19
C THR A 118 14.26 9.68 0.90
N LEU A 119 14.16 9.95 2.21
CA LEU A 119 12.96 9.65 3.00
C LEU A 119 11.92 10.80 3.06
N ARG A 120 12.19 11.92 2.40
CA ARG A 120 11.53 13.20 2.75
C ARG A 120 10.36 13.55 1.83
N ARG A 121 9.25 12.81 1.92
CA ARG A 121 7.94 13.23 1.38
C ARG A 121 6.92 13.57 2.45
N TYR A 122 6.96 12.88 3.59
CA TYR A 122 6.06 13.12 4.70
C TYR A 122 6.68 14.03 5.75
N PRO A 123 5.91 14.95 6.37
CA PRO A 123 6.36 15.69 7.53
C PRO A 123 6.80 14.71 8.62
N THR A 124 8.03 14.82 9.10
CA THR A 124 8.44 14.10 10.29
C THR A 124 7.64 14.64 11.46
N TYR A 125 6.76 13.83 12.04
CA TYR A 125 6.18 14.13 13.34
C TYR A 125 7.27 13.97 14.40
N ASP A 126 8.06 15.02 14.61
CA ASP A 126 9.12 15.02 15.61
C ASP A 126 8.51 15.22 17.02
N ARG A 127 8.55 14.16 17.83
CA ARG A 127 8.11 14.22 19.25
C ARG A 127 8.86 15.31 20.03
N ARG A 128 10.10 15.65 19.65
CA ARG A 128 10.89 16.72 20.28
C ARG A 128 10.33 18.10 19.98
N THR A 129 9.70 18.31 18.82
CA THR A 129 9.07 19.60 18.47
C THR A 129 7.84 19.87 19.34
N ARG A 130 7.07 18.84 19.73
CA ARG A 130 5.95 19.02 20.66
C ARG A 130 6.42 19.33 22.08
N ALA A 131 7.49 18.65 22.55
CA ALA A 131 8.12 18.95 23.83
C ALA A 131 8.71 20.37 23.86
N ARG A 132 9.40 20.79 22.78
CA ARG A 132 9.92 22.15 22.61
C ARG A 132 8.80 23.20 22.55
N ARG A 133 7.72 22.95 21.80
CA ARG A 133 6.54 23.85 21.71
C ARG A 133 5.82 23.96 23.06
N ARG A 134 5.65 22.85 23.79
CA ARG A 134 5.08 22.85 25.16
C ARG A 134 5.96 23.63 26.14
N ARG A 135 7.28 23.45 26.11
CA ARG A 135 8.22 24.21 26.96
C ARG A 135 8.22 25.70 26.63
N ARG A 136 8.19 26.08 25.35
CA ARG A 136 8.08 27.49 24.92
C ARG A 136 6.75 28.13 25.33
N ARG A 137 5.64 27.40 25.23
CA ARG A 137 4.30 27.89 25.66
C ARG A 137 4.23 28.10 27.17
N LYS A 138 4.78 27.17 27.97
CA LYS A 138 4.90 27.34 29.43
C LYS A 138 5.76 28.55 29.81
N ARG A 139 6.93 28.73 29.17
CA ARG A 139 7.82 29.88 29.40
C ARG A 139 7.19 31.23 29.06
N ARG A 140 6.36 31.32 28.01
CA ARG A 140 5.65 32.56 27.66
C ARG A 140 4.56 32.90 28.68
N GLN A 141 3.82 31.90 29.17
CA GLN A 141 2.77 32.09 30.16
C GLN A 141 3.31 32.52 31.54
N SER A 142 4.53 32.09 31.90
CA SER A 142 5.19 32.50 33.15
C SER A 142 5.94 33.83 33.07
N ALA A 143 6.05 34.45 31.89
CA ALA A 143 6.66 35.77 31.69
C ALA A 143 5.62 36.89 31.53
N THR A 144 4.32 36.55 31.60
CA THR A 144 3.19 37.50 31.49
C THR A 144 2.42 37.60 32.83
N ARG A 145 3.03 37.14 33.92
CA ARG A 145 2.60 37.27 35.31
C ARG A 145 3.74 37.92 36.08
#